data_AF-A0A940TL09-F1
#
_entry.id   AF-A0A940TL09-F1
#
_cell.length_a   1.000
_cell.length_b   1.000
_cell.length_c   1.000
_cell.angle_alpha   90.00
_cell.angle_beta   90.00
_cell.angle_gamma   90.00
#
_symmetry.space_group_name_H-M   'P 1'
#
loop_
_entity.id
_entity.type
_entity.pdbx_description
1 polymer ?
#
loop_
_entity_poly.entity_id
_entity_poly.type
_entity_poly.pdbx_seq_one_letter_code
_entity_poly.pdbx_strand_id
1 'polypeptide(L)' 'MMVYEKIYYETQCFGVWKCVYCGEYIDPVILENRQIQKSNRERSEKNSEPLDSPA' A
#
# COMPACT_ATOMS: atom_id res chain seq x y z
N MET A 1 -15.98 -0.05 -7.64
CA MET A 1 -16.05 1.01 -8.66
C MET A 1 -14.99 2.03 -8.33
N MET A 2 -14.20 2.42 -9.34
CA MET A 2 -13.15 3.44 -9.21
C MET A 2 -13.48 4.60 -10.12
N VAL A 3 -13.14 5.82 -9.71
CA VAL A 3 -13.22 7.02 -10.56
C VAL A 3 -11.83 7.63 -10.71
N TYR A 4 -11.54 8.17 -11.88
CA TYR A 4 -10.29 8.86 -12.14
C TYR A 4 -10.48 10.36 -11.85
N GLU A 5 -9.64 10.90 -10.98
CA GLU A 5 -9.66 12.32 -10.58
C GLU A 5 -8.32 12.98 -10.91
N LYS A 6 -8.37 14.25 -11.33
CA LYS A 6 -7.18 15.11 -11.42
C LYS A 6 -7.14 15.99 -10.18
N ILE A 7 -6.07 15.85 -9.40
CA ILE A 7 -5.80 16.67 -8.22
C ILE A 7 -4.79 17.74 -8.61
N TYR A 8 -5.14 18.99 -8.32
CA TYR A 8 -4.27 20.16 -8.50
C TYR A 8 -3.76 20.58 -7.13
N TYR A 9 -2.45 20.63 -6.95
CA TYR A 9 -1.81 21.02 -5.69
C TYR A 9 -0.63 21.94 -5.98
N GLU A 10 -0.67 23.14 -5.38
CA GLU A 10 0.29 24.23 -5.62
C GLU A 10 0.51 24.49 -7.12
N THR A 11 1.59 23.97 -7.70
CA THR A 11 1.96 24.12 -9.11
C THR A 11 1.92 22.81 -9.90
N GLN A 12 1.52 21.71 -9.27
CA GLN A 12 1.54 20.37 -9.84
C GLN A 12 0.13 19.82 -10.05
N CYS A 13 -0.01 18.95 -11.04
CA CYS A 13 -1.24 18.19 -11.27
C CYS A 13 -0.93 16.70 -11.34
N PHE A 14 -1.75 15.92 -10.65
CA PHE A 14 -1.60 14.46 -10.53
C PHE A 14 -2.91 13.78 -10.89
N GLY A 15 -2.82 12.64 -11.55
CA GLY A 15 -3.97 11.80 -11.84
C GLY A 15 -4.04 10.64 -10.86
N VAL A 16 -5.18 10.44 -10.21
CA VAL A 16 -5.37 9.39 -9.20
C VAL A 16 -6.63 8.59 -9.45
N TRP A 17 -6.64 7.33 -9.03
CA TRP A 17 -7.86 6.53 -8.94
C TRP A 17 -8.40 6.58 -7.52
N LYS A 18 -9.67 6.89 -7.36
CA LYS A 18 -10.35 6.92 -6.06
C LYS A 18 -11.42 5.85 -6.00
N CYS A 19 -11.42 5.07 -4.92
CA CYS A 19 -12.48 4.12 -4.65
C CYS A 19 -13.75 4.85 -4.22
N VAL A 20 -14.86 4.60 -4.93
CA VAL A 20 -16.15 5.22 -4.61
C VAL A 20 -16.72 4.71 -3.29
N TYR A 21 -16.32 3.51 -2.85
CA TYR A 21 -16.87 2.88 -1.64
C TYR A 21 -16.13 3.26 -0.35
N CYS A 22 -14.78 3.27 -0.36
CA CYS A 22 -13.98 3.56 0.84
C CYS A 22 -13.25 4.91 0.79
N GLY A 23 -13.24 5.60 -0.35
CA GLY A 23 -12.55 6.88 -0.52
C GLY A 23 -11.02 6.77 -0.60
N GLU A 24 -10.45 5.56 -0.54
CA GLU A 24 -9.00 5.38 -0.68
C GLU A 24 -8.51 5.77 -2.08
N TYR A 25 -7.40 6.50 -2.11
CA TYR A 25 -6.66 6.80 -3.33
C TYR A 25 -5.69 5.67 -3.66
N ILE A 26 -5.73 5.25 -4.92
CA ILE A 26 -4.84 4.26 -5.52
C ILE A 26 -4.07 4.96 -6.63
N ASP A 27 -2.79 5.15 -6.37
CA ASP A 27 -1.78 5.62 -7.32
C ASP A 27 -0.71 4.53 -7.44
N PRO A 28 -0.05 4.33 -8.61
CA PRO A 28 1.01 3.34 -8.76
C PRO A 28 2.11 3.44 -7.69
N VAL A 29 2.49 4.65 -7.28
CA VAL A 29 3.45 4.90 -6.19
C VAL A 29 2.86 4.47 -4.85
N ILE A 30 1.58 4.77 -4.58
CA ILE A 30 0.90 4.31 -3.36
C ILE A 30 0.81 2.78 -3.33
N LEU A 31 0.55 2.13 -4.47
CA LEU A 31 0.51 0.67 -4.58
C LEU A 31 1.88 0.05 -4.33
N GLU A 32 2.93 0.59 -4.94
CA GLU A 32 4.30 0.15 -4.73
C GLU A 32 4.70 0.32 -3.26
N ASN A 33 4.42 1.47 -2.66
CA ASN A 33 4.64 1.72 -1.24
C ASN A 33 3.87 0.74 -0.34
N ARG A 34 2.62 0.40 -0.67
CA ARG A 34 1.83 -0.60 0.07
C ARG A 34 2.38 -2.02 -0.10
N GLN A 35 2.89 -2.38 -1.27
CA GLN A 35 3.51 -3.69 -1.51
C GLN A 35 4.81 -3.85 -0.72
N ILE A 36 5.66 -2.80 -0.69
CA ILE A 36 6.88 -2.77 0.11
C ILE A 36 6.56 -2.93 1.62
N GLN A 37 5.50 -2.27 2.11
CA GLN A 37 5.11 -2.44 3.52
C GLN A 37 4.61 -3.86 3.84
N LYS A 38 3.87 -4.50 2.92
CA LYS A 38 3.41 -5.88 3.10
C LYS A 38 4.58 -6.88 3.14
N SER A 39 5.54 -6.76 2.23
CA SER A 39 6.72 -7.64 2.21
C SER A 39 7.58 -7.48 3.46
N ASN A 40 7.70 -6.26 3.98
CA ASN A 40 8.39 -6.00 5.25
C ASN A 40 7.67 -6.61 6.45
N ARG A 41 6.33 -6.60 6.48
CA ARG A 41 5.55 -7.23 7.55
C ARG A 41 5.69 -8.75 7.55
N GLU A 42 5.59 -9.38 6.37
CA GLU A 42 5.79 -10.82 6.21
C GLU A 42 7.22 -11.26 6.60
N ARG A 43 8.23 -10.41 6.39
CA ARG A 43 9.60 -10.68 6.82
C ARG A 43 9.77 -10.60 8.34
N SER A 44 9.07 -9.69 9.01
CA SER A 44 9.09 -9.60 10.48
C SER A 44 8.33 -10.76 11.14
N GLU A 45 7.20 -11.19 10.58
CA GLU A 45 6.41 -12.31 11.11
C GLU A 45 7.16 -13.65 11.04
N LYS A 46 7.99 -13.86 9.99
CA LYS A 46 8.85 -15.06 9.87
C LYS A 46 10.06 -15.08 10.81
N ASN A 47 10.43 -13.95 11.42
CA ASN A 47 11.54 -13.89 12.38
C ASN A 47 11.08 -14.09 13.85
N SER A 48 9.78 -14.32 14.08
CA SER A 48 9.22 -14.53 15.42
C SER A 48 8.73 -15.96 15.69
N GLU A 49 8.94 -16.92 14.78
CA GLU A 49 8.67 -18.34 15.09
C GLU A 49 9.62 -18.82 16.21
N PRO A 50 9.10 -19.34 17.34
CA PRO A 50 9.93 -19.92 18.38
C PRO A 50 10.71 -21.12 17.82
N LEU A 51 12.03 -21.14 18.07
CA LEU A 51 12.86 -22.32 17.89
C LEU A 51 12.40 -23.40 18.88
N ASP A 52 11.37 -24.17 18.53
CA ASP A 52 11.14 -25.47 19.16
C ASP A 52 12.32 -26.36 18.80
N SER A 53 13.28 -26.44 19.73
CA SER A 53 14.42 -27.33 19.65
C SER A 53 13.93 -28.76 19.87
N PRO A 54 14.20 -29.72 18.96
CA PRO A 54 13.80 -31.10 19.21
C PRO A 54 14.82 -31.83 20.08
N ALA A 55 14.25 -32.68 20.94
CA ALA A 55 14.79 -33.82 21.69
C ALA A 55 15.49 -33.53 23.03
#